data_AF-A0A3D8Y1M3-F1
#
_entry.id   AF-A0A3D8Y1M3-F1
#
_cell.length_a   1.000
_cell.length_b   1.000
_cell.length_c   1.000
_cell.angle_alpha   90.00
_cell.angle_beta   90.00
_cell.angle_gamma   90.00
#
_symmetry.space_group_name_H-M   'P 1'
#
loop_
_entity.id
_entity.type
_entity.pdbx_description
1 polymer ?
#
loop_
_entity_poly.entity_id
_entity_poly.type
_entity_poly.pdbx_seq_one_letter_code
_entity_poly.pdbx_strand_id
1 'polypeptide(L)'
;MKFNINSGVIYSWIKKYLNLDYNGLKRKIGRPCKMNLNKKLKEKETTTDKDKKIKELEERNAQLEMENDLLKKLRALVQQRKEQQKKKK
;
A
#
# COMPACT_ATOMS: atom_id res chain seq x y z
N MET A 1 -2.74 3.60 30.91
CA MET A 1 -3.97 3.95 30.17
C MET A 1 -4.73 2.68 29.85
N LYS A 2 -5.84 2.39 30.53
CA LYS A 2 -6.74 1.29 30.16
C LYS A 2 -7.80 1.87 29.25
N PHE A 3 -7.78 1.48 27.98
CA PHE A 3 -8.86 1.80 27.06
C PHE A 3 -10.08 0.97 27.48
N ASN A 4 -11.18 1.63 27.85
CA ASN A 4 -12.45 0.99 28.21
C ASN A 4 -13.17 0.47 26.96
N ILE A 5 -12.50 -0.40 26.21
CA ILE A 5 -12.94 -0.93 24.93
C ILE A 5 -13.03 -2.44 25.06
N ASN A 6 -14.18 -3.00 24.71
CA ASN A 6 -14.41 -4.43 24.75
C ASN A 6 -13.47 -5.17 23.77
N SER A 7 -12.87 -6.27 24.20
CA SER A 7 -11.97 -7.11 23.39
C SER A 7 -12.62 -7.59 22.09
N GLY A 8 -13.94 -7.85 22.10
CA GLY A 8 -14.69 -8.22 20.91
C GLY A 8 -14.74 -7.13 19.83
N VAL A 9 -14.73 -5.86 20.23
CA VAL A 9 -14.70 -4.72 19.28
C VAL A 9 -13.35 -4.66 18.58
N ILE A 10 -12.27 -4.83 19.34
CA ILE A 10 -10.89 -4.87 18.83
C ILE A 10 -10.74 -6.04 17.85
N TYR A 11 -11.20 -7.23 18.22
CA TYR A 11 -11.17 -8.39 17.34
C TYR A 11 -11.94 -8.15 16.03
N SER A 12 -13.13 -7.55 16.09
CA SER A 12 -13.87 -7.20 14.87
C SER A 12 -13.12 -6.21 13.99
N TRP A 13 -12.40 -5.25 14.55
CA TRP A 13 -11.62 -4.27 13.78
C TRP A 13 -10.43 -4.93 13.09
N ILE A 14 -9.67 -5.75 13.83
CA ILE A 14 -8.53 -6.51 13.29
C ILE A 14 -9.00 -7.40 12.14
N LYS A 15 -10.08 -8.17 12.34
CA LYS A 15 -10.62 -9.03 11.30
C LYS A 15 -11.02 -8.26 10.05
N LYS A 16 -11.64 -7.09 10.18
CA LYS A 16 -12.02 -6.25 9.02
C LYS A 16 -10.80 -5.69 8.30
N TYR A 17 -9.81 -5.26 9.06
CA TYR A 17 -8.55 -4.75 8.52
C TYR A 17 -7.82 -5.83 7.72
N LEU A 18 -7.68 -7.05 8.24
CA LEU A 18 -7.02 -8.14 7.52
C LEU A 18 -7.72 -8.55 6.22
N ASN A 19 -9.04 -8.31 6.09
CA ASN A 19 -9.81 -8.70 4.90
C ASN A 19 -9.91 -7.58 3.85
N LEU A 20 -9.96 -6.32 4.25
CA LEU A 20 -10.32 -5.17 3.39
C LEU A 20 -9.34 -3.99 3.54
N ASP A 21 -8.22 -4.21 4.21
CA ASP A 21 -7.23 -3.21 4.61
C ASP A 21 -7.89 -1.99 5.28
N TYR A 22 -7.28 -0.82 5.09
CA TYR A 22 -7.76 0.45 5.60
C TYR A 22 -9.19 0.79 5.16
N ASN A 23 -9.62 0.31 3.98
CA ASN A 23 -10.96 0.55 3.47
C ASN A 23 -12.04 -0.18 4.28
N GLY A 24 -11.69 -1.31 4.92
CA GLY A 24 -12.59 -2.05 5.82
C GLY A 24 -12.97 -1.30 7.09
N LEU A 25 -12.13 -0.35 7.52
CA LEU A 25 -12.36 0.49 8.69
C LEU A 25 -13.13 1.77 8.36
N LYS A 26 -13.06 2.26 7.11
CA LYS A 26 -13.84 3.40 6.61
C LYS A 26 -15.28 3.01 6.26
N ARG A 27 -16.10 2.67 7.27
CA ARG A 27 -17.53 2.42 7.06
C ARG A 27 -18.35 3.70 7.31
N LYS A 28 -19.41 3.91 6.51
CA LYS A 28 -20.42 4.93 6.83
C LYS A 28 -21.11 4.56 8.15
N ILE A 29 -21.04 5.45 9.13
CA ILE A 29 -21.71 5.31 10.42
C ILE A 29 -23.20 5.68 10.22
N GLY A 30 -24.10 4.82 10.70
CA GLY A 30 -25.56 5.04 10.65
C GLY A 30 -26.34 4.04 9.79
N ARG A 31 -27.67 4.12 9.87
CA ARG A 31 -28.60 3.29 9.07
C ARG A 31 -28.53 3.72 7.60
N PRO A 32 -28.44 2.80 6.64
CA PRO A 32 -28.56 3.16 5.23
C PRO A 32 -29.93 3.82 4.99
N CYS A 33 -29.95 4.98 4.34
CA CYS A 33 -31.19 5.66 4.01
C CYS A 33 -31.99 4.76 3.04
N LYS A 34 -33.23 4.41 3.42
CA LYS A 34 -34.13 3.56 2.59
C LYS A 34 -34.69 4.30 1.38
N MET A 35 -34.57 5.63 1.35
CA MET A 35 -35.09 6.44 0.26
C MET A 35 -34.03 6.50 -0.84
N ASN A 36 -34.36 5.98 -2.02
CA ASN A 36 -33.59 6.12 -3.25
C ASN A 36 -33.61 7.58 -3.73
N LEU A 37 -33.02 8.51 -2.96
CA LEU A 37 -32.66 9.79 -3.51
C LEU A 37 -31.31 9.64 -4.18
N ASN A 38 -31.34 9.82 -5.50
CA ASN A 38 -30.19 10.03 -6.37
C ASN A 38 -29.22 11.09 -5.82
N LYS A 39 -28.38 10.70 -4.87
CA LYS A 39 -27.20 11.46 -4.45
C LYS A 39 -25.97 10.58 -4.61
N LYS A 40 -25.65 10.27 -5.87
CA LYS A 40 -24.27 9.97 -6.27
C LYS A 40 -23.55 11.28 -6.61
N LEU A 41 -23.45 12.16 -5.63
CA LEU A 41 -22.30 13.05 -5.46
C LEU A 41 -21.41 12.41 -4.40
N LYS A 42 -21.06 11.13 -4.61
CA LYS A 42 -19.76 10.66 -4.17
C LYS A 42 -18.89 10.99 -5.35
N GLU A 43 -17.84 11.76 -5.13
CA GLU A 43 -16.72 11.91 -6.07
C GLU A 43 -16.47 10.52 -6.67
N LYS A 44 -16.94 10.37 -7.90
CA LYS A 44 -16.54 9.25 -8.71
C LYS A 44 -15.16 9.70 -9.12
N GLU A 45 -14.13 9.29 -8.38
CA GLU A 45 -12.91 8.89 -9.06
C GLU A 45 -13.39 7.94 -10.14
N THR A 46 -13.54 8.48 -11.34
CA THR A 46 -13.97 7.73 -12.50
C THR A 46 -13.01 6.55 -12.61
N THR A 47 -13.46 5.40 -13.11
CA THR A 47 -12.56 4.27 -13.38
C THR A 47 -11.28 4.74 -14.09
N THR A 48 -11.42 5.73 -14.97
CA THR A 48 -10.34 6.46 -15.63
C THR A 48 -9.29 7.08 -14.70
N ASP A 49 -9.66 7.65 -13.55
CA ASP A 49 -8.71 8.23 -12.59
C ASP A 49 -7.91 7.16 -11.85
N LYS A 50 -8.55 6.03 -11.55
CA LYS A 50 -7.89 4.88 -10.94
C LYS A 50 -6.94 4.21 -11.91
N ASP A 51 -7.37 4.02 -13.15
CA ASP A 51 -6.55 3.42 -14.21
C ASP A 51 -5.32 4.29 -14.52
N LYS A 52 -5.50 5.62 -14.56
CA LYS A 52 -4.37 6.57 -14.64
C LYS A 52 -3.43 6.41 -13.46
N LYS A 53 -3.97 6.33 -12.24
CA LYS A 53 -3.13 6.21 -11.04
C LYS A 53 -2.36 4.89 -10.99
N ILE A 54 -2.99 3.80 -11.43
CA ILE A 54 -2.35 2.49 -11.54
C ILE A 54 -1.19 2.58 -12.54
N LYS A 55 -1.42 3.15 -13.72
CA LYS A 55 -0.37 3.31 -14.74
C LYS A 55 0.81 4.13 -14.24
N GLU A 56 0.57 5.25 -13.56
CA GLU A 56 1.65 6.06 -12.95
C GLU A 56 2.46 5.26 -11.92
N LEU A 57 1.79 4.42 -11.11
CA LEU A 57 2.44 3.59 -10.11
C LEU A 57 3.27 2.47 -10.76
N GLU A 58 2.76 1.85 -11.82
CA GLU A 58 3.47 0.82 -12.59
C GLU A 58 4.73 1.39 -13.26
N GLU A 59 4.64 2.55 -13.91
CA GLU A 59 5.78 3.23 -14.51
C GLU A 59 6.85 3.57 -13.47
N ARG A 60 6.43 4.09 -12.30
CA ARG A 60 7.35 4.39 -11.19
C ARG A 60 8.01 3.13 -10.63
N ASN A 61 7.27 2.03 -10.49
CA ASN A 61 7.83 0.76 -10.03
C ASN A 61 8.86 0.23 -11.02
N ALA A 62 8.58 0.26 -12.33
CA ALA A 62 9.53 -0.19 -13.35
C ALA A 62 10.85 0.62 -13.32
N GLN A 63 10.76 1.94 -13.13
CA GLN A 63 11.96 2.79 -12.98
C GLN A 63 12.75 2.42 -11.72
N LEU A 64 12.07 2.21 -10.59
CA LEU A 64 12.72 1.83 -9.32
C LEU A 64 13.36 0.44 -9.39
N GLU A 65 12.76 -0.51 -10.11
CA GLU A 65 13.34 -1.84 -10.33
C GLU A 65 14.64 -1.74 -11.14
N MET A 66 14.65 -0.93 -12.20
CA MET A 66 15.85 -0.70 -13.02
C MET A 66 17.00 -0.09 -12.19
N GLU A 67 16.69 0.92 -11.37
CA GLU A 67 17.68 1.54 -10.48
C GLU A 67 18.22 0.54 -9.45
N ASN A 68 17.33 -0.25 -8.84
CA ASN A 68 17.72 -1.30 -7.90
C ASN A 68 18.66 -2.32 -8.52
N ASP A 69 18.40 -2.75 -9.76
CA ASP A 69 19.25 -3.71 -10.45
C ASP A 69 20.63 -3.13 -10.79
N LEU A 70 20.70 -1.85 -11.16
CA LEU A 70 21.98 -1.16 -11.34
C LEU A 70 22.75 -1.08 -10.03
N LEU A 71 22.08 -0.72 -8.92
CA LEU A 71 22.68 -0.67 -7.59
C LEU A 71 23.19 -2.04 -7.13
N LYS A 72 22.45 -3.13 -7.39
CA LYS A 72 22.90 -4.51 -7.10
C LYS A 72 24.17 -4.86 -7.87
N LYS A 73 24.23 -4.54 -9.17
CA LYS A 73 25.42 -4.78 -10.01
C LYS A 73 26.63 -4.00 -9.48
N LEU A 74 26.44 -2.72 -9.13
CA LEU A 74 27.50 -1.90 -8.54
C LEU A 74 28.00 -2.50 -7.21
N ARG A 75 27.09 -2.90 -6.32
CA ARG A 75 27.44 -3.55 -5.06
C ARG A 75 28.26 -4.82 -5.27
N ALA A 76 27.88 -5.65 -6.25
CA ALA A 76 28.62 -6.86 -6.58
C ALA A 76 30.07 -6.56 -7.03
N LEU A 77 30.26 -5.56 -7.89
CA LEU A 77 31.59 -5.14 -8.34
C LEU A 77 32.45 -4.59 -7.19
N VAL A 78 31.86 -3.76 -6.32
CA VAL A 78 32.55 -3.23 -5.14
C VAL A 78 32.97 -4.36 -4.20
N GLN A 79 32.09 -5.34 -3.98
CA GLN A 79 32.37 -6.49 -3.13
C GLN A 79 33.52 -7.35 -3.71
N GLN A 80 33.48 -7.65 -5.00
CA GLN A 80 34.56 -8.37 -5.68
C GLN A 80 35.91 -7.65 -5.55
N ARG A 81 35.94 -6.32 -5.74
CA ARG A 81 37.16 -5.52 -5.57
C ARG A 81 37.70 -5.59 -4.14
N LYS A 82 36.83 -5.50 -3.12
CA LYS A 82 37.23 -5.61 -1.71
C LYS A 82 37.85 -6.97 -1.41
N GLU A 83 37.26 -8.05 -1.93
CA GLU A 83 37.78 -9.41 -1.75
C GLU A 83 39.13 -9.62 -2.44
N GLN A 84 39.31 -9.10 -3.66
CA GLN A 84 40.59 -9.13 -4.36
C GLN A 84 41.68 -8.37 -3.61
N GLN A 85 41.37 -7.19 -3.05
CA GLN A 85 42.33 -6.43 -2.25
C GLN A 85 42.72 -7.13 -0.95
N LYS A 86 41.76 -7.82 -0.30
CA LYS A 86 42.04 -8.62 0.89
C LYS A 86 42.96 -9.81 0.60
N LYS A 87 42.81 -10.46 -0.56
CA LYS A 87 43.67 -11.59 -0.97
C LYS A 87 45.09 -11.18 -1.39
N LYS A 88 45.30 -9.90 -1.73
CA LYS A 88 46.62 -9.35 -2.10
C LYS A 88 47.43 -8.85 -0.90
N LYS A 89 46.81 -8.72 0.27
CA LYS A 89 47.49 -8.45 1.54
C LYS A 89 47.77 -9.77 2.24
#